data_AF-A0A7C6XQX9-F1
#
_entry.id   AF-A0A7C6XQX9-F1
#
_cell.length_a   1.000
_cell.length_b   1.000
_cell.length_c   1.000
_cell.angle_alpha   90.00
_cell.angle_beta   90.00
_cell.angle_gamma   90.00
#
_symmetry.space_group_name_H-M   'P 1'
#
loop_
_entity.id
_entity.type
_entity.pdbx_description
1 polymer ?
#
loop_
_entity_poly.entity_id
_entity_poly.type
_entity_poly.pdbx_seq_one_letter_code
_entity_poly.pdbx_strand_id
1 'polypeptide(L)'
;MKKYIKLLAVILIALLFVVSCGQEVSEAEARQILSEIIPKAEQFNEAFWGKGLPAVDSAVLDPNKKVSRQYYDVAPDCPYQTIAELKAAAAEVYSTEYMKIIAETAFDGTDEFFPRYMEMDGQLRVDIAFQGYNLRTKLRPNEAKVKRAAFGLLEVAVPCDFDGQPSEDYIITLVNENGVWKLDSPTY
;
A
#
# COMPACT_ATOMS: atom_id res chain seq x y z
N MET A 1 30.62 -49.77 9.10
CA MET A 1 30.44 -48.64 10.06
C MET A 1 30.50 -47.26 9.39
N LYS A 2 31.49 -46.92 8.55
CA LYS A 2 31.61 -45.58 7.90
C LYS A 2 30.49 -45.19 6.92
N LYS A 3 29.75 -46.15 6.33
CA LYS A 3 28.65 -45.86 5.38
C LYS A 3 27.32 -45.47 6.06
N TYR A 4 27.09 -45.89 7.30
CA TYR A 4 25.88 -45.57 8.06
C TYR A 4 25.97 -44.20 8.77
N ILE A 5 27.18 -43.72 9.04
CA ILE A 5 27.43 -42.39 9.64
C ILE A 5 27.04 -41.26 8.68
N LYS A 6 27.23 -41.45 7.36
CA LYS A 6 26.83 -40.45 6.36
C LYS A 6 25.30 -40.36 6.18
N LEU A 7 24.57 -41.46 6.36
CA LEU A 7 23.11 -41.47 6.21
C LEU A 7 22.40 -40.81 7.42
N LEU A 8 22.97 -40.96 8.63
CA LEU A 8 22.48 -40.25 9.83
C LEU A 8 22.73 -38.74 9.77
N ALA A 9 23.83 -38.29 9.16
CA ALA A 9 24.13 -36.87 9.01
C ALA A 9 23.18 -36.14 8.03
N VAL A 10 22.71 -36.82 6.98
CA VAL A 10 21.79 -36.24 5.99
C VAL A 10 20.36 -36.12 6.56
N ILE A 11 19.94 -37.05 7.42
CA ILE A 11 18.63 -37.00 8.07
C ILE A 11 18.61 -35.92 9.18
N LEU A 12 19.72 -35.68 9.88
CA LEU A 12 19.81 -34.63 10.89
C LEU A 12 19.78 -33.20 10.30
N ILE A 13 20.27 -33.03 9.06
CA ILE A 13 20.23 -31.74 8.34
C ILE A 13 18.85 -31.49 7.72
N ALA A 14 18.13 -32.55 7.31
CA ALA A 14 16.76 -32.42 6.80
C ALA A 14 15.73 -32.09 7.91
N LEU A 15 16.04 -32.40 9.17
CA LEU A 15 15.19 -32.10 10.33
C LEU A 15 15.39 -30.68 10.90
N LEU A 16 16.41 -29.93 10.46
CA LEU A 16 16.65 -28.55 10.89
C LEU A 16 15.85 -27.50 10.08
N PHE A 17 15.11 -27.91 9.04
CA PHE A 17 14.32 -27.00 8.20
C PHE A 17 12.82 -27.02 8.48
N VAL A 18 12.35 -27.73 9.50
CA VAL A 18 10.90 -27.83 9.81
C VAL A 18 10.50 -27.13 11.12
N VAL A 19 11.37 -26.29 11.67
CA VAL A 19 11.03 -25.37 12.76
C VAL A 19 11.00 -23.94 12.23
N SER A 20 10.18 -23.71 11.19
CA SER A 20 9.50 -22.42 11.10
C SER A 20 8.31 -22.49 12.05
N CYS A 21 8.59 -22.53 13.36
CA CYS A 21 7.60 -22.10 14.36
C CYS A 21 7.12 -20.73 13.88
N GLY A 22 5.82 -20.60 13.62
CA GLY A 22 5.22 -19.35 13.18
C GLY A 22 5.73 -18.23 14.07
N GLN A 23 6.52 -17.33 13.50
CA GLN A 23 7.09 -16.24 14.24
C GLN A 23 5.92 -15.33 14.62
N GLU A 24 5.51 -15.38 15.88
CA GLU A 24 4.52 -14.46 16.42
C GLU A 24 5.12 -13.06 16.32
N VAL A 25 4.54 -12.22 15.46
CA VAL A 25 4.93 -10.82 15.36
C VAL A 25 4.51 -10.14 16.65
N SER A 26 5.49 -9.61 17.39
CA SER A 26 5.22 -8.91 18.65
C SER A 26 4.55 -7.55 18.41
N GLU A 27 3.91 -6.97 19.43
CA GLU A 27 3.37 -5.61 19.30
C GLU A 27 4.46 -4.58 18.95
N ALA A 28 5.65 -4.70 19.53
CA ALA A 28 6.76 -3.79 19.25
C ALA A 28 7.19 -3.88 17.78
N GLU A 29 7.29 -5.10 17.25
CA GLU A 29 7.61 -5.34 15.84
C GLU A 29 6.50 -4.83 14.92
N ALA A 30 5.23 -5.09 15.23
CA ALA A 30 4.10 -4.57 14.47
C ALA A 30 4.09 -3.03 14.42
N ARG A 31 4.35 -2.36 15.55
CA ARG A 31 4.43 -0.89 15.63
C ARG A 31 5.59 -0.34 14.80
N GLN A 32 6.73 -1.03 14.77
CA GLN A 32 7.86 -0.65 13.92
C GLN A 32 7.49 -0.77 12.44
N ILE A 33 6.95 -1.92 12.02
CA ILE A 33 6.51 -2.15 10.63
C ILE A 33 5.52 -1.06 10.21
N LEU A 34 4.51 -0.79 11.05
CA LEU A 34 3.48 0.21 10.76
C LEU A 34 4.07 1.64 10.68
N SER A 35 4.98 2.00 11.58
CA SER A 35 5.64 3.31 11.59
C SER A 35 6.50 3.55 10.34
N GLU A 36 7.02 2.49 9.71
CA GLU A 36 7.79 2.59 8.47
C GLU A 36 6.90 2.64 7.23
N ILE A 37 5.79 1.87 7.21
CA ILE A 37 4.98 1.69 6.01
C ILE A 37 3.85 2.71 5.85
N ILE A 38 3.22 3.16 6.95
CA ILE A 38 2.09 4.09 6.90
C ILE A 38 2.49 5.44 6.29
N PRO A 39 3.61 6.09 6.69
CA PRO A 39 4.01 7.36 6.08
C PRO A 39 4.27 7.26 4.57
N LYS A 40 4.73 6.10 4.08
CA LYS A 40 4.89 5.85 2.65
C LYS A 40 3.54 5.70 1.96
N ALA A 41 2.62 4.97 2.61
CA ALA A 41 1.26 4.77 2.12
C ALA A 41 0.46 6.08 2.03
N GLU A 42 0.65 7.04 2.93
CA GLU A 42 -0.05 8.34 2.89
C GLU A 42 0.09 9.05 1.54
N GLN A 43 1.30 9.04 0.95
CA GLN A 43 1.54 9.67 -0.35
C GLN A 43 0.77 8.96 -1.48
N PHE A 44 0.73 7.63 -1.45
CA PHE A 44 0.00 6.83 -2.43
C PHE A 44 -1.52 6.87 -2.19
N ASN A 45 -1.96 6.99 -0.94
CA ASN A 45 -3.35 7.19 -0.61
C ASN A 45 -3.87 8.49 -1.22
N GLU A 46 -3.10 9.58 -1.10
CA GLU A 46 -3.40 10.84 -1.79
C GLU A 46 -3.40 10.67 -3.32
N ALA A 47 -2.42 9.96 -3.86
CA ALA A 47 -2.34 9.72 -5.31
C ALA A 47 -3.53 8.91 -5.85
N PHE A 48 -3.97 7.84 -5.17
CA PHE A 48 -4.97 6.93 -5.71
C PHE A 48 -6.39 7.27 -5.25
N TRP A 49 -6.56 7.74 -4.03
CA TRP A 49 -7.87 7.91 -3.38
C TRP A 49 -8.16 9.37 -3.02
N GLY A 50 -7.13 10.15 -2.71
CA GLY A 50 -7.22 11.56 -2.33
C GLY A 50 -7.14 12.52 -3.51
N LYS A 51 -6.41 13.62 -3.35
CA LYS A 51 -6.35 14.72 -4.34
C LYS A 51 -5.64 14.37 -5.66
N GLY A 52 -4.81 13.34 -5.66
CA GLY A 52 -4.04 12.89 -6.83
C GLY A 52 -2.65 13.48 -6.90
N LEU A 53 -1.85 13.02 -7.87
CA LEU A 53 -0.57 13.64 -8.19
C LEU A 53 -0.79 15.08 -8.72
N PRO A 54 0.12 16.02 -8.42
CA PRO A 54 0.04 17.37 -8.94
C PRO A 54 0.14 17.40 -10.46
N ALA A 55 -0.55 18.33 -11.12
CA ALA A 55 -0.54 18.51 -12.58
C ALA A 55 0.03 19.88 -12.98
N VAL A 56 0.61 19.98 -14.19
CA VAL A 56 1.28 21.20 -14.71
C VAL A 56 0.34 22.41 -14.85
N ASP A 57 -0.97 22.19 -14.91
CA ASP A 57 -1.95 23.27 -15.14
C ASP A 57 -3.23 23.06 -14.33
N SER A 58 -3.09 22.90 -13.01
CA SER A 58 -4.22 22.80 -12.09
C SER A 58 -4.96 24.14 -11.88
N ALA A 59 -4.60 25.18 -12.63
CA ALA A 59 -5.06 26.56 -12.43
C ALA A 59 -6.54 26.77 -12.76
N VAL A 60 -7.27 25.75 -13.23
CA VAL A 60 -8.73 25.80 -13.43
C VAL A 60 -9.46 24.68 -12.69
N LEU A 61 -8.97 24.24 -11.53
CA LEU A 61 -9.77 23.48 -10.58
C LEU A 61 -10.26 24.41 -9.46
N ASP A 62 -11.18 25.31 -9.80
CA ASP A 62 -12.10 25.79 -8.76
C ASP A 62 -12.90 24.56 -8.32
N PRO A 63 -12.78 24.09 -7.06
CA PRO A 63 -13.49 22.91 -6.59
C PRO A 63 -15.02 23.06 -6.67
N ASN A 64 -15.53 24.28 -6.87
CA ASN A 64 -16.94 24.58 -7.11
C ASN A 64 -17.34 24.60 -8.59
N LYS A 65 -16.39 24.49 -9.52
CA LYS A 65 -16.65 24.35 -10.96
C LYS A 65 -16.51 22.90 -11.38
N LYS A 66 -17.61 22.34 -11.90
CA LYS A 66 -17.55 21.06 -12.62
C LYS A 66 -16.72 21.25 -13.88
N VAL A 67 -15.51 20.71 -13.88
CA VAL A 67 -14.71 20.55 -15.09
C VAL A 67 -15.08 19.23 -15.77
N SER A 68 -15.06 19.21 -17.10
CA SER A 68 -15.10 17.95 -17.84
C SER A 68 -13.81 17.16 -17.62
N ARG A 69 -13.87 15.83 -17.78
CA ARG A 69 -12.68 14.99 -17.74
C ARG A 69 -11.64 15.47 -18.73
N GLN A 70 -10.43 15.70 -18.23
CA GLN A 70 -9.26 16.09 -18.99
C GLN A 70 -8.03 15.48 -18.31
N TYR A 71 -7.07 15.02 -19.11
CA TYR A 71 -5.82 14.48 -18.61
C TYR A 71 -4.72 15.49 -18.84
N TYR A 72 -4.05 15.87 -17.76
CA TYR A 72 -2.92 16.80 -17.78
C TYR A 72 -1.65 16.09 -17.37
N ASP A 73 -0.53 16.52 -17.94
CA ASP A 73 0.79 16.06 -17.52
C ASP A 73 0.95 16.27 -16.01
N VAL A 74 1.45 15.24 -15.34
CA VAL A 74 1.88 15.33 -13.94
C VAL A 74 3.01 16.35 -13.85
N ALA A 75 3.06 17.09 -12.73
CA ALA A 75 4.04 18.14 -12.52
C ALA A 75 5.48 17.59 -12.66
N PRO A 76 6.43 18.37 -13.23
CA PRO A 76 7.75 17.86 -13.57
C PRO A 76 8.61 17.54 -12.34
N ASP A 77 8.26 18.09 -11.18
CA ASP A 77 8.87 17.82 -9.89
C ASP A 77 8.24 16.62 -9.14
N CYS A 78 7.20 16.00 -9.71
CA CYS A 78 6.65 14.76 -9.17
C CYS A 78 7.68 13.63 -9.30
N PRO A 79 7.88 12.79 -8.26
CA PRO A 79 8.84 11.69 -8.31
C PRO A 79 8.48 10.58 -9.31
N TYR A 80 7.27 10.62 -9.89
CA TYR A 80 6.80 9.62 -10.85
C TYR A 80 6.39 10.32 -12.14
N GLN A 81 7.01 9.93 -13.25
CA GLN A 81 6.78 10.51 -14.57
C GLN A 81 6.18 9.51 -15.56
N THR A 82 6.10 8.23 -15.19
CA THR A 82 5.47 7.15 -15.97
C THR A 82 4.53 6.29 -15.10
N ILE A 83 3.62 5.54 -15.75
CA ILE A 83 2.78 4.58 -15.01
C ILE A 83 3.64 3.49 -14.37
N ALA A 84 4.70 3.06 -15.05
CA ALA A 84 5.59 2.00 -14.57
C ALA A 84 6.29 2.40 -13.26
N GLU A 85 6.83 3.62 -13.18
CA GLU A 85 7.45 4.14 -11.96
C GLU A 85 6.46 4.22 -10.80
N LEU A 86 5.26 4.75 -11.05
CA LEU A 86 4.22 4.87 -10.02
C LEU A 86 3.76 3.49 -9.52
N LYS A 87 3.55 2.53 -10.43
CA LYS A 87 3.20 1.14 -10.08
C LYS A 87 4.30 0.47 -9.28
N ALA A 88 5.56 0.62 -9.68
CA ALA A 88 6.71 0.03 -8.99
C ALA A 88 6.85 0.59 -7.57
N ALA A 89 6.77 1.90 -7.41
CA ALA A 89 6.87 2.56 -6.11
C ALA A 89 5.69 2.18 -5.18
N ALA A 90 4.47 2.09 -5.72
CA ALA A 90 3.31 1.62 -4.95
C ALA A 90 3.46 0.15 -4.53
N ALA A 91 4.01 -0.71 -5.38
CA ALA A 91 4.27 -2.13 -5.07
C ALA A 91 5.35 -2.32 -4.00
N GLU A 92 6.14 -1.30 -3.68
CA GLU A 92 7.03 -1.34 -2.50
C GLU A 92 6.25 -1.28 -1.19
N VAL A 93 5.02 -0.75 -1.21
CA VAL A 93 4.18 -0.50 -0.04
C VAL A 93 3.00 -1.49 0.04
N TYR A 94 2.31 -1.70 -1.07
CA TYR A 94 1.10 -2.52 -1.11
C TYR A 94 1.41 -3.94 -1.58
N SER A 95 0.58 -4.88 -1.12
CA SER A 95 0.63 -6.28 -1.53
C SER A 95 0.29 -6.44 -3.00
N THR A 96 0.65 -7.59 -3.56
CA THR A 96 0.28 -7.95 -4.93
C THR A 96 -1.24 -7.99 -5.12
N GLU A 97 -1.99 -8.47 -4.12
CA GLU A 97 -3.46 -8.53 -4.19
C GLU A 97 -4.10 -7.15 -4.10
N TYR A 98 -3.66 -6.29 -3.17
CA TYR A 98 -4.19 -4.94 -3.04
C TYR A 98 -3.82 -4.05 -4.24
N MET A 99 -2.65 -4.29 -4.85
CA MET A 99 -2.27 -3.63 -6.10
C MET A 99 -3.22 -3.92 -7.26
N LYS A 100 -3.98 -5.02 -7.25
CA LYS A 100 -5.03 -5.27 -8.27
C LYS A 100 -6.18 -4.27 -8.15
N ILE A 101 -6.61 -3.98 -6.92
CA ILE A 101 -7.65 -2.98 -6.64
C ILE A 101 -7.17 -1.58 -7.07
N ILE A 102 -5.91 -1.25 -6.75
CA ILE A 102 -5.28 -0.01 -7.22
C ILE A 102 -5.23 0.01 -8.75
N ALA A 103 -4.88 -1.10 -9.41
CA ALA A 103 -4.78 -1.15 -10.86
C ALA A 103 -6.11 -0.90 -11.56
N GLU A 104 -7.17 -1.58 -11.13
CA GLU A 104 -8.52 -1.39 -11.66
C GLU A 104 -8.98 0.05 -11.52
N THR A 105 -8.75 0.68 -10.36
CA THR A 105 -9.26 2.03 -10.10
C THR A 105 -8.38 3.12 -10.71
N ALA A 106 -7.06 2.99 -10.60
CA ALA A 106 -6.13 4.07 -10.90
C ALA A 106 -5.57 4.02 -12.31
N PHE A 107 -5.46 2.86 -12.94
CA PHE A 107 -4.68 2.69 -14.19
C PHE A 107 -5.47 2.07 -15.33
N ASP A 108 -6.32 1.10 -15.04
CA ASP A 108 -6.98 0.31 -16.08
C ASP A 108 -8.39 0.86 -16.34
N GLY A 109 -9.08 1.32 -15.28
CA GLY A 109 -10.48 1.69 -15.33
C GLY A 109 -11.39 0.46 -15.42
N THR A 110 -12.69 0.71 -15.40
CA THR A 110 -13.75 -0.27 -15.60
C THR A 110 -14.76 0.27 -16.60
N ASP A 111 -15.79 -0.52 -16.92
CA ASP A 111 -16.90 -0.03 -17.76
C ASP A 111 -17.65 1.17 -17.13
N GLU A 112 -17.56 1.32 -15.80
CA GLU A 112 -18.23 2.38 -15.03
C GLU A 112 -17.31 3.57 -14.72
N PHE A 113 -15.99 3.33 -14.65
CA PHE A 113 -15.01 4.32 -14.20
C PHE A 113 -13.83 4.41 -15.15
N PHE A 114 -13.40 5.62 -15.46
CA PHE A 114 -12.19 5.81 -16.26
C PHE A 114 -10.97 5.79 -15.34
N PRO A 115 -9.81 5.37 -15.85
CA PRO A 115 -8.61 5.30 -15.03
C PRO A 115 -8.21 6.70 -14.57
N ARG A 116 -7.77 6.80 -13.32
CA ARG A 116 -7.29 8.08 -12.77
C ARG A 116 -6.04 8.60 -13.49
N TYR A 117 -5.17 7.69 -13.91
CA TYR A 117 -3.92 7.98 -14.59
C TYR A 117 -3.86 7.29 -15.94
N MET A 118 -3.25 7.97 -16.90
CA MET A 118 -2.92 7.38 -18.20
C MET A 118 -1.53 7.83 -18.63
N GLU A 119 -0.97 7.12 -19.60
CA GLU A 119 0.29 7.51 -20.23
C GLU A 119 0.00 7.97 -21.66
N MET A 120 0.51 9.14 -22.04
CA MET A 120 0.45 9.67 -23.40
C MET A 120 1.83 10.18 -23.79
N ASP A 121 2.33 9.76 -24.94
CA ASP A 121 3.67 10.14 -25.44
C ASP A 121 4.81 9.86 -24.44
N GLY A 122 4.66 8.80 -23.62
CA GLY A 122 5.62 8.39 -22.59
C GLY A 122 5.58 9.24 -21.31
N GLN A 123 4.60 10.12 -21.16
CA GLN A 123 4.42 10.98 -19.99
C GLN A 123 3.17 10.58 -19.21
N LEU A 124 3.30 10.51 -17.88
CA LEU A 124 2.19 10.27 -16.96
C LEU A 124 1.26 11.49 -16.93
N ARG A 125 -0.04 11.23 -17.09
CA ARG A 125 -1.11 12.21 -16.98
C ARG A 125 -2.14 11.80 -15.94
N VAL A 126 -2.75 12.79 -15.30
CA VAL A 126 -3.78 12.62 -14.27
C VAL A 126 -5.11 13.22 -14.72
N ASP A 127 -6.22 12.52 -14.46
CA ASP A 127 -7.57 13.03 -14.64
C ASP A 127 -7.86 14.12 -13.61
N ILE A 128 -7.90 15.37 -14.05
CA ILE A 128 -8.14 16.53 -13.18
C ILE A 128 -9.60 16.65 -12.72
N ALA A 129 -10.54 15.93 -13.36
CA ALA A 129 -11.94 15.90 -12.97
C ALA A 129 -12.25 14.80 -11.94
N PHE A 130 -11.26 13.96 -11.60
CA PHE A 130 -11.43 12.90 -10.62
C PHE A 130 -11.77 13.48 -9.24
N GLN A 131 -12.91 13.07 -8.68
CA GLN A 131 -13.35 13.49 -7.36
C GLN A 131 -12.82 12.51 -6.31
N GLY A 132 -11.62 12.82 -5.79
CA GLY A 132 -11.04 12.08 -4.69
C GLY A 132 -11.78 12.27 -3.37
N TYR A 133 -11.56 11.34 -2.46
CA TYR A 133 -11.99 11.46 -1.07
C TYR A 133 -11.18 12.55 -0.36
N ASN A 134 -11.83 13.24 0.58
CA ASN A 134 -11.10 14.01 1.58
C ASN A 134 -10.60 13.04 2.65
N LEU A 135 -9.32 12.69 2.60
CA LEU A 135 -8.69 11.71 3.50
C LEU A 135 -8.54 12.33 4.90
N ARG A 136 -9.39 11.89 5.82
CA ARG A 136 -9.53 12.50 7.17
C ARG A 136 -9.08 11.58 8.30
N THR A 137 -8.66 10.36 7.96
CA THR A 137 -8.16 9.39 8.94
C THR A 137 -6.73 9.73 9.34
N LYS A 138 -6.47 9.79 10.64
CA LYS A 138 -5.13 9.90 11.21
C LYS A 138 -4.86 8.68 12.07
N LEU A 139 -4.00 7.80 11.58
CA LEU A 139 -3.60 6.59 12.29
C LEU A 139 -2.56 6.91 13.37
N ARG A 140 -2.57 6.17 14.48
CA ARG A 140 -1.56 6.23 15.54
C ARG A 140 -0.82 4.89 15.66
N PRO A 141 0.16 4.62 14.79
CA PRO A 141 0.85 3.33 14.71
C PRO A 141 1.51 2.88 16.02
N ASN A 142 2.00 3.83 16.81
CA ASN A 142 2.72 3.55 18.06
C ASN A 142 1.84 2.97 19.17
N GLU A 143 0.51 3.07 19.03
CA GLU A 143 -0.48 2.55 19.98
C GLU A 143 -1.14 1.26 19.48
N ALA A 144 -0.68 0.74 18.34
CA ALA A 144 -1.29 -0.40 17.67
C ALA A 144 -1.17 -1.69 18.50
N LYS A 145 -2.17 -2.56 18.33
CA LYS A 145 -2.29 -3.86 19.01
C LYS A 145 -2.49 -4.98 18.00
N VAL A 146 -1.70 -6.03 18.13
CA VAL A 146 -1.83 -7.21 17.27
C VAL A 146 -3.15 -7.91 17.60
N LYS A 147 -4.00 -8.11 16.58
CA LYS A 147 -5.26 -8.86 16.69
C LYS A 147 -5.07 -10.31 16.27
N ARG A 148 -4.27 -10.51 15.22
CA ARG A 148 -3.94 -11.82 14.68
C ARG A 148 -2.56 -11.78 14.05
N ALA A 149 -1.76 -12.80 14.35
CA ALA A 149 -0.52 -13.08 13.65
C ALA A 149 -0.54 -14.55 13.20
N ALA A 150 -0.29 -14.78 11.92
CA ALA A 150 -0.17 -16.11 11.32
C ALA A 150 0.97 -16.09 10.31
N PHE A 151 1.29 -17.25 9.74
CA PHE A 151 2.36 -17.34 8.74
C PHE A 151 2.09 -16.42 7.55
N GLY A 152 2.86 -15.34 7.45
CA GLY A 152 2.76 -14.34 6.41
C GLY A 152 1.54 -13.42 6.47
N LEU A 153 0.81 -13.40 7.59
CA LEU A 153 -0.37 -12.54 7.78
C LEU A 153 -0.32 -11.86 9.14
N LEU A 154 -0.60 -10.56 9.16
CA LEU A 154 -0.66 -9.75 10.36
C LEU A 154 -1.89 -8.83 10.29
N GLU A 155 -2.81 -8.96 11.26
CA GLU A 155 -3.92 -8.04 11.45
C GLU A 155 -3.66 -7.21 12.71
N VAL A 156 -3.66 -5.89 12.57
CA VAL A 156 -3.37 -4.95 13.66
C VAL A 156 -4.52 -3.96 13.82
N ALA A 157 -4.99 -3.80 15.05
CA ALA A 157 -5.90 -2.71 15.40
C ALA A 157 -5.06 -1.45 15.68
N VAL A 158 -5.31 -0.40 14.92
CA VAL A 158 -4.58 0.88 15.01
C VAL A 158 -5.54 1.97 15.45
N PRO A 159 -5.34 2.56 16.65
CA PRO A 159 -6.14 3.70 17.07
C PRO A 159 -6.05 4.83 16.05
N CYS A 160 -7.18 5.48 15.79
CA CYS A 160 -7.22 6.57 14.81
C CYS A 160 -8.11 7.72 15.27
N ASP A 161 -7.92 8.86 14.60
CA ASP A 161 -8.90 9.95 14.59
C ASP A 161 -9.53 10.03 13.20
N PHE A 162 -10.82 10.31 13.16
CA PHE A 162 -11.52 10.69 11.94
C PHE A 162 -12.01 12.12 12.10
N ASP A 163 -11.62 12.99 11.18
CA ASP A 163 -11.97 14.42 11.22
C ASP A 163 -11.55 15.12 12.53
N GLY A 164 -10.40 14.69 13.07
CA GLY A 164 -9.83 15.20 14.32
C GLY A 164 -10.55 14.73 15.59
N GLN A 165 -11.48 13.79 15.48
CA GLN A 165 -12.14 13.16 16.64
C GLN A 165 -11.73 11.68 16.75
N PRO A 166 -11.52 11.16 17.97
CA PRO A 166 -11.27 9.73 18.16
C PRO A 166 -12.33 8.86 17.50
N SER A 167 -11.91 7.82 16.80
CA SER A 167 -12.79 6.84 16.17
C SER A 167 -12.50 5.42 16.67
N GLU A 168 -13.25 4.44 16.18
CA GLU A 168 -12.94 3.03 16.41
C GLU A 168 -11.58 2.66 15.81
N ASP A 169 -10.88 1.70 16.42
CA ASP A 169 -9.59 1.24 15.92
C ASP A 169 -9.72 0.76 14.46
N TYR A 170 -8.84 1.27 13.59
CA TYR A 170 -8.76 0.86 12.20
C TYR A 170 -8.04 -0.48 12.10
N ILE A 171 -8.66 -1.47 11.44
CA ILE A 171 -8.01 -2.77 11.25
C ILE A 171 -7.16 -2.73 9.98
N ILE A 172 -5.84 -2.82 10.16
CA ILE A 172 -4.88 -2.89 9.07
C ILE A 172 -4.45 -4.34 8.90
N THR A 173 -4.53 -4.82 7.65
CA THR A 173 -4.02 -6.14 7.27
C THR A 173 -2.70 -5.96 6.53
N LEU A 174 -1.70 -6.74 6.94
CA LEU A 174 -0.42 -6.85 6.26
C LEU A 174 -0.15 -8.29 5.88
N VAL A 175 0.47 -8.47 4.71
CA VAL A 175 0.95 -9.76 4.25
C VAL A 175 2.46 -9.72 4.06
N ASN A 176 3.13 -10.83 4.37
CA ASN A 176 4.56 -10.96 4.13
C ASN A 176 4.79 -11.56 2.75
N GLU A 177 5.31 -10.75 1.83
CA GLU A 177 5.69 -11.18 0.49
C GLU A 177 7.23 -11.22 0.43
N ASN A 178 7.79 -12.43 0.34
CA ASN A 178 9.23 -12.66 0.21
C ASN A 178 10.08 -12.00 1.31
N GLY A 179 9.60 -12.02 2.56
CA GLY A 179 10.29 -11.44 3.71
C GLY A 179 9.97 -9.96 3.96
N VAL A 180 9.14 -9.32 3.12
CA VAL A 180 8.77 -7.91 3.26
C VAL A 180 7.29 -7.81 3.61
N TRP A 181 6.97 -7.09 4.70
CA TRP A 181 5.59 -6.77 5.05
C TRP A 181 5.02 -5.70 4.12
N LYS A 182 3.83 -5.96 3.59
CA LYS A 182 3.10 -5.10 2.65
C LYS A 182 1.70 -4.83 3.15
N LEU A 183 1.15 -3.66 2.87
CA LEU A 183 -0.24 -3.33 3.17
C LEU A 183 -1.18 -4.11 2.24
N ASP A 184 -2.10 -4.86 2.82
CA ASP A 184 -3.16 -5.61 2.13
C ASP A 184 -4.56 -5.04 2.43
N SER A 185 -4.61 -3.81 2.93
CA SER A 185 -5.85 -3.11 3.25
C SER A 185 -5.71 -1.61 3.01
N PRO A 186 -6.83 -0.88 2.89
CA PRO A 186 -6.83 0.58 2.93
C PRO A 186 -6.23 1.12 4.23
N THR A 187 -5.72 2.36 4.18
CA THR A 187 -5.11 3.07 5.34
C THR A 187 -5.48 4.55 5.37
N TYR A 188 -6.63 4.92 4.81
CA TYR A 188 -7.10 6.30 4.61
C TYR A 188 -8.54 6.51 5.10
#